data_AF-A0A497AP85-F1
#
_entry.id   AF-A0A497AP85-F1
#
_cell.length_a   1.000
_cell.length_b   1.000
_cell.length_c   1.000
_cell.angle_alpha   90.00
_cell.angle_beta   90.00
_cell.angle_gamma   90.00
#
_symmetry.space_group_name_H-M   'P 1'
#
loop_
_entity.id
_entity.type
_entity.pdbx_description
1 polymer ?
#
loop_
_entity_poly.entity_id
_entity_poly.type
_entity_poly.pdbx_seq_one_letter_code
_entity_poly.pdbx_strand_id
1 'polypeptide(L)' 'MSEKVWLVSFDTDRIKDYVFATSDLKKIRGASALLEELNKEKTLGKIREIYPDLPDEYIIVGGGVAMTIV' A
#
# COMPACT_ATOMS: atom_id res chain seq x y z
N MET A 1 -28.18 -1.42 18.13
CA MET A 1 -26.76 -1.76 18.31
C MET A 1 -26.03 -1.01 17.22
N SER A 2 -25.05 -0.15 17.51
CA SER A 2 -24.26 0.44 16.42
C SER A 2 -23.40 -0.67 15.82
N GLU A 3 -23.29 -0.69 14.48
CA GLU A 3 -22.32 -1.56 13.82
C GLU A 3 -20.91 -1.19 14.29
N LYS A 4 -20.08 -2.22 14.50
CA LYS A 4 -18.66 -2.03 14.81
C LYS A 4 -17.93 -1.91 13.49
N VAL A 5 -17.15 -0.85 13.36
CA VAL A 5 -16.33 -0.56 12.20
C VAL A 5 -14.87 -0.50 12.66
N TRP A 6 -13.96 -1.03 11.86
CA TRP A 6 -12.53 -1.09 12.13
C TRP A 6 -11.76 -0.25 11.13
N LEU A 7 -10.80 0.53 11.63
CA LEU A 7 -9.81 1.19 10.79
C LEU A 7 -8.58 0.29 10.72
N VAL A 8 -8.23 -0.14 9.51
CA VAL A 8 -7.02 -0.92 9.24
C VAL A 8 -6.03 -0.03 8.51
N SER A 9 -4.79 0.04 9.02
CA SER A 9 -3.71 0.81 8.42
C SER A 9 -2.48 -0.06 8.27
N PHE A 10 -1.87 0.00 7.09
CA PHE A 10 -0.61 -0.62 6.75
C PHE A 10 0.39 0.47 6.38
N ASP A 11 1.58 0.39 6.94
CA ASP A 11 2.68 1.29 6.65
C ASP A 11 3.91 0.47 6.24
N THR A 12 4.49 0.81 5.10
CA THR A 12 5.71 0.18 4.62
C THR A 12 6.91 0.87 5.25
N ASP A 13 7.62 0.15 6.12
CA ASP A 13 8.80 0.70 6.77
C ASP A 13 10.01 0.78 5.84
N ARG A 14 11.02 1.57 6.26
CA ARG A 14 12.36 1.58 5.66
C ARG A 14 12.43 1.81 4.13
N ILE A 15 11.42 2.45 3.55
CA ILE A 15 11.36 2.77 2.10
C ILE A 15 12.65 3.44 1.62
N LYS A 16 13.15 4.43 2.36
CA LYS A 16 14.38 5.16 1.98
C LYS A 16 15.61 4.27 2.02
N ASP A 17 15.74 3.45 3.07
CA ASP A 17 16.88 2.54 3.21
C ASP A 17 16.89 1.52 2.07
N TYR A 18 15.73 1.04 1.65
CA TYR A 18 15.59 0.13 0.51
C TYR A 18 15.90 0.82 -0.83
N VAL A 19 15.24 1.93 -1.13
CA VAL A 19 15.36 2.65 -2.42
C VAL A 19 16.78 3.17 -2.63
N PHE A 20 17.44 3.63 -1.56
CA PHE A 20 18.78 4.22 -1.61
C PHE A 20 19.89 3.29 -1.08
N ALA A 21 19.65 1.98 -1.05
CA ALA A 21 20.66 0.98 -0.70
C ALA A 21 21.88 0.98 -1.67
N THR A 22 21.80 1.72 -2.78
CA THR A 22 22.82 1.86 -3.80
C THR A 22 22.78 3.26 -4.42
N SER A 23 23.91 3.72 -4.97
CA SER A 23 24.01 4.97 -5.72
C SER A 23 23.72 4.83 -7.23
N ASP A 24 23.49 3.62 -7.72
CA ASP A 24 23.14 3.36 -9.12
C ASP A 24 21.70 3.83 -9.41
N LEU A 25 21.59 4.89 -10.21
CA LEU A 25 20.30 5.52 -10.56
C LEU A 25 19.33 4.55 -11.25
N LYS A 26 19.82 3.59 -12.05
CA LYS A 26 18.95 2.59 -12.70
C LYS A 26 18.31 1.68 -11.65
N LYS A 27 19.08 1.28 -10.63
CA LYS A 27 18.58 0.45 -9.52
C LYS A 27 17.63 1.23 -8.62
N ILE A 28 17.95 2.48 -8.27
CA ILE A 28 17.07 3.37 -7.48
C ILE A 28 15.69 3.49 -8.16
N ARG A 29 15.66 3.75 -9.47
CA ARG A 29 14.40 3.85 -10.23
C ARG A 29 13.63 2.53 -10.25
N GLY A 30 14.33 1.41 -10.39
CA GLY A 30 13.73 0.08 -10.32
C GLY A 30 13.10 -0.22 -8.95
N ALA A 31 13.82 0.08 -7.86
CA ALA A 31 13.33 -0.09 -6.50
C ALA A 31 12.08 0.76 -6.23
N SER A 32 12.07 2.02 -6.68
CA SER A 32 10.90 2.89 -6.58
C SER A 32 9.69 2.36 -7.36
N ALA A 33 9.90 1.92 -8.60
CA ALA A 33 8.83 1.32 -9.42
C ALA A 33 8.26 0.04 -8.78
N LEU A 34 9.13 -0.81 -8.21
CA LEU A 34 8.69 -2.01 -7.50
C LEU A 34 7.84 -1.66 -6.27
N LEU A 35 8.23 -0.66 -5.49
CA LEU A 35 7.43 -0.21 -4.35
C LEU A 35 6.07 0.33 -4.76
N GLU A 36 5.98 1.04 -5.89
CA GLU A 36 4.70 1.52 -6.42
C GLU A 36 3.78 0.34 -6.80
N GLU A 37 4.30 -0.67 -7.50
CA GLU A 37 3.54 -1.90 -7.85
C GLU A 37 3.03 -2.63 -6.60
N LEU A 38 3.90 -2.81 -5.59
CA LEU A 38 3.53 -3.49 -4.34
C LEU A 38 2.46 -2.70 -3.56
N ASN A 39 2.65 -1.39 -3.40
CA ASN A 39 1.80 -0.56 -2.56
C ASN A 39 0.45 -0.23 -3.20
N LYS A 40 0.41 0.01 -4.52
CA LYS A 40 -0.85 0.37 -5.19
C LYS A 40 -1.54 -0.83 -5.80
N GLU A 41 -0.85 -1.63 -6.60
CA GLU A 41 -1.51 -2.68 -7.38
C GLU A 41 -1.75 -3.93 -6.53
N LYS A 42 -0.72 -4.45 -5.86
CA LYS A 42 -0.85 -5.70 -5.11
C LYS A 42 -1.65 -5.54 -3.82
N THR A 43 -1.42 -4.45 -3.10
CA THR A 43 -2.16 -4.18 -1.85
C THR A 43 -3.64 -3.96 -2.13
N LEU A 44 -4.00 -3.18 -3.14
CA LEU A 44 -5.40 -3.02 -3.56
C LEU A 44 -6.01 -4.35 -4.00
N GLY A 45 -5.28 -5.14 -4.79
CA GLY A 45 -5.73 -6.46 -5.20
C GLY A 45 -6.03 -7.37 -4.01
N LYS A 46 -5.20 -7.34 -2.96
CA LYS A 46 -5.44 -8.10 -1.73
C LYS A 46 -6.61 -7.59 -0.91
N ILE A 47 -6.80 -6.28 -0.81
CA ILE A 47 -7.98 -5.71 -0.15
C ILE A 47 -9.26 -6.16 -0.88
N ARG A 48 -9.26 -6.12 -2.22
CA ARG A 48 -10.38 -6.55 -3.06
C ARG A 48 -10.66 -8.05 -2.99
N GLU A 49 -9.64 -8.88 -2.82
CA GLU A 49 -9.78 -10.33 -2.62
C GLU A 49 -10.48 -10.65 -1.28
N ILE A 50 -10.15 -9.92 -0.22
CA ILE A 50 -10.70 -10.15 1.13
C ILE A 50 -12.07 -9.48 1.30
N TYR A 51 -12.24 -8.27 0.75
CA TYR A 51 -13.45 -7.45 0.85
C TYR A 51 -13.92 -7.02 -0.54
N PRO A 52 -14.55 -7.91 -1.33
CA PRO A 52 -14.92 -7.64 -2.71
C PRO A 52 -15.93 -6.49 -2.85
N ASP A 53 -16.87 -6.38 -1.91
CA ASP A 53 -17.95 -5.40 -1.91
C ASP A 53 -17.59 -4.07 -1.22
N LEU A 54 -16.32 -3.88 -0.82
CA LEU A 54 -15.91 -2.68 -0.11
C LEU A 54 -15.91 -1.44 -1.03
N PRO A 55 -16.56 -0.33 -0.67
CA PRO A 55 -16.59 0.86 -1.52
C PRO A 55 -15.18 1.44 -1.74
N ASP A 56 -14.90 1.94 -2.95
CA ASP A 56 -13.58 2.52 -3.30
C ASP A 56 -13.22 3.72 -2.41
N GLU A 57 -14.22 4.50 -2.00
CA GLU A 57 -14.04 5.65 -1.10
C GLU A 57 -13.52 5.27 0.30
N TYR A 58 -13.60 3.98 0.67
CA TYR A 58 -13.11 3.46 1.95
C TYR A 58 -11.71 2.89 1.84
N ILE A 59 -11.03 3.05 0.69
CA ILE A 59 -9.68 2.55 0.47
C ILE A 59 -8.77 3.71 0.04
N ILE A 60 -7.67 3.88 0.75
CA ILE A 60 -6.59 4.79 0.39
C ILE A 60 -5.33 3.96 0.24
N VAL A 61 -4.66 4.06 -0.91
CA VAL A 61 -3.37 3.41 -1.19
C VAL A 61 -2.42 4.39 -1.87
N GLY A 62 -1.22 4.56 -1.33
CA GLY A 62 -0.19 5.40 -1.95
C GLY A 62 0.93 5.79 -0.99
N GLY A 63 2.10 6.10 -1.57
CA GLY A 63 3.23 6.63 -0.82
C GLY A 63 3.80 5.70 0.26
N GLY A 64 3.58 4.38 0.14
CA GLY A 64 3.96 3.40 1.16
C GLY A 64 2.90 3.11 2.20
N VAL A 65 1.75 3.81 2.15
CA VAL A 65 0.65 3.65 3.10
C VAL A 65 -0.55 3.03 2.41
N ALA A 66 -1.24 2.15 3.13
CA ALA A 66 -2.60 1.72 2.80
C ALA A 66 -3.51 1.88 4.02
N MET A 67 -4.72 2.35 3.81
CA MET A 67 -5.71 2.55 4.88
C MET A 67 -7.10 2.17 4.39
N THR A 68 -7.85 1.45 5.21
CA THR A 68 -9.21 1.06 4.88
C THR A 68 -10.13 0.92 6.09
N ILE A 69 -11.42 1.07 5.86
CA ILE A 69 -12.48 0.96 6.86
C ILE A 69 -13.28 -0.31 6.55
N VAL A 70 -13.34 -1.26 7.48
CA VAL A 70 -13.99 -2.58 7.31
C VAL A 70 -14.89 -2.97 8.48
#